data_AF-A0AAV4C237-F1
#
_entry.id   AF-A0AAV4C237-F1
#
_cell.length_a   1.000
_cell.length_b   1.000
_cell.length_c   1.000
_cell.angle_alpha   90.00
_cell.angle_beta   90.00
_cell.angle_gamma   90.00
#
_symmetry.space_group_name_H-M   'P 1'
#
loop_
_entity.id
_entity.type
_entity.pdbx_description
1 polymer ?
#
loop_
_entity_poly.entity_id
_entity_poly.type
_entity_poly.pdbx_seq_one_letter_code
_entity_poly.pdbx_strand_id
1 'polypeptide(L)'
;MKTILTNKHISIKTRKRALQCYIEPVLMYGCEAWTISKQIQNKLEATEMWFLRRMLQIPWTAKKTNERVLNEDNKRRSLVRTIRKRQATFLGHVMRRGKLTKGENNGWTGHMAWTRKSVRYTGRRQR
;
A
#
# COMPACT_ATOMS: atom_id res chain seq x y z
N MET A 1 1.77 -18.73 11.36
CA MET A 1 1.60 -18.54 9.89
C MET A 1 2.63 -19.25 9.01
N LYS A 2 3.86 -19.59 9.47
CA LYS A 2 4.82 -20.36 8.65
C LYS A 2 4.19 -21.66 8.14
N THR A 3 3.53 -22.40 9.01
CA THR A 3 2.83 -23.67 8.71
C THR A 3 1.77 -23.57 7.62
N ILE A 4 1.12 -22.41 7.43
CA ILE A 4 0.04 -22.28 6.43
C ILE A 4 0.62 -21.88 5.07
N LEU A 5 1.52 -20.89 5.04
CA LEU A 5 2.03 -20.35 3.78
C LEU A 5 3.05 -21.28 3.10
N THR A 6 3.78 -22.09 3.86
CA THR A 6 4.86 -22.94 3.33
C THR A 6 4.52 -24.44 3.28
N ASN A 7 3.28 -24.85 3.54
CA ASN A 7 2.91 -26.27 3.49
C ASN A 7 2.68 -26.75 2.04
N LYS A 8 3.33 -27.86 1.67
CA LYS A 8 3.24 -28.50 0.33
C LYS A 8 1.90 -29.15 0.06
N HIS A 9 1.25 -29.69 1.10
CA HIS A 9 -0.02 -30.40 1.00
C HIS A 9 -1.22 -29.47 0.78
N ILE A 10 -1.03 -28.15 0.91
CA ILE A 10 -2.08 -27.15 0.72
C ILE A 10 -1.95 -26.53 -0.67
N SER A 11 -3.06 -26.45 -1.40
CA SER A 11 -3.10 -25.79 -2.71
C SER A 11 -2.61 -24.33 -2.63
N ILE A 12 -1.96 -23.85 -3.68
CA ILE A 12 -1.50 -22.44 -3.77
C ILE A 12 -2.70 -21.49 -3.64
N LYS A 13 -3.85 -21.85 -4.22
CA LYS A 13 -5.09 -21.08 -4.15
C LYS A 13 -5.56 -20.88 -2.71
N THR A 14 -5.54 -21.92 -1.88
CA THR A 14 -5.93 -21.82 -0.46
C THR A 14 -4.97 -20.93 0.32
N ARG A 15 -3.66 -21.05 0.07
CA ARG A 15 -2.64 -20.20 0.70
C ARG A 15 -2.81 -18.72 0.33
N LYS A 16 -3.13 -18.45 -0.93
CA LYS A 16 -3.44 -17.11 -1.43
C LYS A 16 -4.69 -16.52 -0.77
N ARG A 17 -5.76 -17.31 -0.65
CA ARG A 17 -6.97 -16.90 0.09
C ARG A 17 -6.65 -16.58 1.55
N ALA A 18 -5.87 -17.40 2.24
CA ALA A 18 -5.47 -17.12 3.62
C ALA A 18 -4.70 -15.79 3.73
N LEU A 19 -3.79 -15.51 2.81
CA LEU A 19 -3.08 -14.22 2.77
C LEU A 19 -4.04 -13.04 2.56
N GLN A 20 -4.99 -13.18 1.63
CA GLN A 20 -6.01 -12.15 1.34
C GLN A 20 -6.95 -11.92 2.52
N CYS A 21 -7.29 -12.95 3.29
CA CYS A 21 -8.22 -12.83 4.42
C CYS A 21 -7.55 -12.29 5.68
N TYR A 22 -6.32 -12.72 5.99
CA TYR A 22 -5.68 -12.39 7.28
C TYR A 22 -4.65 -11.28 7.19
N ILE A 23 -3.89 -11.22 6.09
CA ILE A 23 -2.72 -10.35 5.99
C ILE A 23 -3.08 -9.06 5.25
N GLU A 24 -3.81 -9.15 4.13
CA GLU A 24 -4.18 -7.95 3.35
C GLU A 24 -4.98 -6.91 4.17
N PRO A 25 -5.95 -7.27 5.03
CA PRO A 25 -6.66 -6.27 5.84
C PRO A 25 -5.74 -5.56 6.83
N VAL A 26 -4.80 -6.29 7.44
CA VAL A 26 -3.82 -5.74 8.39
C VAL A 26 -2.85 -4.80 7.68
N LEU A 27 -2.35 -5.19 6.50
CA LEU A 27 -1.46 -4.35 5.70
C LEU A 27 -2.14 -3.08 5.16
N MET A 28 -3.43 -3.18 4.84
CA MET A 28 -4.21 -2.07 4.30
C MET A 28 -4.94 -1.26 5.38
N TYR A 29 -4.76 -1.59 6.66
CA TYR A 29 -5.39 -0.86 7.74
C TYR A 29 -4.93 0.59 7.73
N GLY A 30 -5.86 1.55 7.75
CA GLY A 30 -5.55 2.97 7.75
C GLY A 30 -4.88 3.49 6.46
N CYS A 31 -4.82 2.70 5.38
CA CYS A 31 -4.13 3.09 4.16
C CYS A 31 -4.74 4.31 3.46
N GLU A 32 -6.00 4.63 3.78
CA GLU A 32 -6.72 5.80 3.28
C GLU A 32 -6.13 7.12 3.79
N ALA A 33 -5.60 7.13 5.02
CA ALA A 33 -5.07 8.31 5.68
C ALA A 33 -3.55 8.51 5.48
N TRP A 34 -2.83 7.48 5.04
CA TRP A 34 -1.37 7.54 4.90
C TRP A 34 -0.92 8.04 3.53
N THR A 35 0.11 8.88 3.50
CA THR A 35 0.75 9.27 2.25
C THR A 35 1.62 8.13 1.70
N ILE A 36 1.36 7.69 0.46
CA ILE A 36 2.20 6.69 -0.20
C ILE A 36 3.47 7.37 -0.73
N SER A 37 4.56 7.27 0.02
CA SER A 37 5.89 7.62 -0.48
C SER A 37 6.44 6.53 -1.42
N LYS A 38 7.45 6.89 -2.22
CA LYS A 38 8.16 5.91 -3.07
C LYS A 38 8.79 4.79 -2.23
N GLN A 39 9.30 5.12 -1.04
CA GLN A 39 9.84 4.11 -0.13
C GLN A 39 8.78 3.13 0.35
N ILE A 40 7.58 3.60 0.72
CA ILE A 40 6.47 2.74 1.13
C ILE A 40 6.01 1.88 -0.04
N GLN A 41 5.91 2.45 -1.25
CA GLN A 41 5.58 1.69 -2.45
C GLN A 41 6.56 0.54 -2.67
N ASN A 42 7.87 0.81 -2.61
CA ASN A 42 8.90 -0.22 -2.78
C ASN A 42 8.82 -1.30 -1.70
N LYS A 43 8.55 -0.92 -0.45
CA LYS A 43 8.34 -1.88 0.66
C LYS A 43 7.12 -2.77 0.43
N LEU A 44 6.01 -2.21 -0.04
CA LEU A 44 4.80 -2.97 -0.36
C LEU A 44 5.03 -3.97 -1.49
N GLU A 45 5.72 -3.54 -2.55
CA GLU A 45 6.05 -4.42 -3.68
C GLU A 45 7.02 -5.53 -3.27
N ALA A 46 8.04 -5.23 -2.46
CA ALA A 46 8.95 -6.23 -1.90
C ALA A 46 8.20 -7.22 -0.98
N THR A 47 7.24 -6.72 -0.21
CA THR A 47 6.39 -7.54 0.67
C THR A 47 5.51 -8.49 -0.15
N GLU A 48 4.87 -8.02 -1.23
CA GLU A 48 4.10 -8.87 -2.15
C GLU A 48 4.97 -9.97 -2.76
N MET A 49 6.19 -9.63 -3.19
CA MET A 49 7.16 -10.60 -3.71
C MET A 49 7.62 -11.61 -2.67
N TRP A 50 7.82 -11.17 -1.42
CA TRP A 50 8.21 -12.05 -0.32
C TRP A 50 7.15 -13.12 -0.05
N PHE A 51 5.88 -12.73 0.00
CA PHE A 51 4.78 -13.68 0.16
C PHE A 51 4.68 -14.65 -1.02
N LEU A 52 4.77 -14.15 -2.26
CA LEU A 52 4.71 -14.97 -3.46
C LEU A 52 5.82 -16.03 -3.49
N ARG A 53 7.07 -15.64 -3.26
CA ARG A 53 8.21 -16.58 -3.21
C ARG A 53 8.03 -17.64 -2.13
N ARG A 54 7.47 -17.25 -0.98
CA ARG A 54 7.24 -18.16 0.14
C ARG A 54 6.11 -19.16 -0.12
N MET A 55 5.04 -18.72 -0.81
CA MET A 55 3.96 -19.61 -1.26
C MET A 55 4.41 -20.54 -2.38
N LEU A 56 5.19 -20.05 -3.33
CA LEU A 56 5.74 -20.87 -4.43
C LEU A 56 6.95 -21.73 -4.00
N GLN A 57 7.40 -21.60 -2.75
CA GLN A 57 8.56 -22.31 -2.20
C GLN A 57 9.83 -22.15 -3.05
N ILE A 58 10.02 -20.98 -3.65
CA ILE A 58 11.17 -20.72 -4.49
C ILE A 58 12.40 -20.55 -3.58
N PRO A 59 13.40 -21.44 -3.66
CA PRO A 59 14.59 -21.29 -2.85
C PRO A 59 15.39 -20.07 -3.33
N TRP A 60 16.14 -19.46 -2.42
CA TRP A 60 16.99 -18.32 -2.76
C TRP A 60 18.07 -18.68 -3.79
N THR A 61 18.50 -19.95 -3.80
CA THR A 61 19.48 -20.51 -4.76
C THR A 61 19.00 -20.53 -6.20
N ALA A 62 17.68 -20.53 -6.44
CA ALA A 62 17.13 -20.55 -7.78
C ALA A 62 17.40 -19.26 -8.58
N LYS A 63 17.84 -18.17 -7.93
CA LYS A 63 18.20 -16.87 -8.55
C LYS A 63 17.18 -16.35 -9.58
N LYS A 64 15.89 -16.70 -9.42
CA LYS A 64 14.82 -16.28 -10.34
C LYS A 64 14.58 -14.77 -10.23
N THR A 65 14.40 -14.10 -11.37
CA THR A 65 13.99 -12.69 -11.43
C THR A 65 12.56 -12.51 -10.92
N ASN A 66 12.23 -11.33 -10.39
CA ASN A 66 10.89 -11.07 -9.85
C ASN A 66 9.79 -11.15 -10.93
N GLU A 67 10.11 -10.79 -12.16
CA GLU A 67 9.19 -10.90 -13.30
C GLU A 67 8.85 -12.36 -13.62
N ARG A 68 9.85 -13.24 -13.62
CA ARG A 68 9.62 -14.68 -13.85
C ARG A 68 8.73 -15.29 -12.78
N VAL A 69 8.92 -14.89 -11.52
CA VAL A 69 8.06 -15.32 -10.39
C VAL A 69 6.62 -14.86 -10.56
N LEU A 70 6.40 -13.63 -11.07
CA LEU A 70 5.06 -13.09 -11.31
C LEU A 70 4.36 -13.80 -12.48
N ASN A 71 5.11 -14.14 -13.53
CA ASN A 71 4.60 -14.90 -14.67
C ASN A 71 4.20 -16.33 -14.26
N GLU A 72 4.98 -16.99 -13.40
CA GLU A 72 4.66 -18.33 -12.88
C GLU A 72 3.36 -18.35 -12.04
N ASP A 73 3.04 -17.31 -11.28
CA ASP A 73 1.75 -17.19 -10.54
C ASP A 73 0.61 -16.61 -11.39
N ASN A 74 0.87 -16.25 -12.65
CA ASN A 74 -0.03 -15.48 -13.52
C ASN A 74 -0.65 -14.27 -12.79
N LYS A 75 0.16 -13.56 -11.98
CA LYS A 75 -0.31 -12.48 -11.12
C LYS A 75 0.40 -11.17 -11.45
N ARG A 76 -0.36 -10.09 -11.49
CA ARG A 76 0.18 -8.72 -11.49
C ARG A 76 0.26 -8.18 -10.07
N ARG A 77 1.27 -7.33 -9.80
CA ARG A 77 1.38 -6.59 -8.54
C ARG A 77 0.08 -5.84 -8.28
N SER A 78 -0.54 -6.10 -7.13
CA SER A 78 -1.93 -5.73 -6.89
C SER A 78 -2.12 -4.86 -5.66
N LEU A 79 -1.25 -4.95 -4.65
CA LEU A 79 -1.41 -4.24 -3.38
C LEU A 79 -1.42 -2.72 -3.54
N VAL A 80 -0.43 -2.17 -4.22
CA VAL A 80 -0.32 -0.71 -4.46
C VAL A 80 -1.54 -0.18 -5.20
N ARG A 81 -2.02 -0.94 -6.20
CA ARG A 81 -3.23 -0.58 -6.97
C ARG A 81 -4.47 -0.58 -6.09
N THR A 82 -4.63 -1.59 -5.24
CA THR A 82 -5.76 -1.69 -4.30
C THR A 82 -5.74 -0.53 -3.30
N ILE A 83 -4.58 -0.18 -2.76
CA ILE A 83 -4.45 0.96 -1.83
C ILE A 83 -4.83 2.27 -2.53
N ARG A 84 -4.30 2.53 -3.73
CA ARG A 84 -4.65 3.73 -4.50
C ARG A 84 -6.15 3.81 -4.80
N LYS A 85 -6.77 2.67 -5.13
CA LYS A 85 -8.22 2.61 -5.34
C LYS A 85 -8.98 3.01 -4.08
N ARG A 86 -8.62 2.46 -2.92
CA ARG A 86 -9.25 2.80 -1.63
C ARG A 86 -9.09 4.28 -1.29
N GLN A 87 -7.88 4.83 -1.46
CA GLN A 87 -7.62 6.26 -1.25
C GLN A 87 -8.49 7.14 -2.16
N ALA A 88 -8.58 6.83 -3.45
CA ALA A 88 -9.42 7.56 -4.38
C ALA A 88 -10.91 7.45 -4.01
N THR A 89 -11.38 6.28 -3.61
CA THR A 89 -12.75 6.06 -3.14
C THR A 89 -13.03 6.88 -1.88
N PHE A 90 -12.14 6.87 -0.89
CA PHE A 90 -12.24 7.65 0.34
C PHE A 90 -12.30 9.16 0.06
N LEU A 91 -11.37 9.68 -0.76
CA LEU A 91 -11.37 11.07 -1.19
C LEU A 91 -12.69 11.42 -1.91
N GLY A 92 -13.19 10.53 -2.76
CA GLY A 92 -14.49 10.68 -3.40
C GLY A 92 -15.65 10.77 -2.40
N HIS A 93 -15.62 9.99 -1.32
CA HIS A 93 -16.61 10.08 -0.26
C HIS A 93 -16.53 11.39 0.51
N VAL A 94 -15.32 11.86 0.84
CA VAL A 94 -15.10 13.16 1.51
C VAL A 94 -15.63 14.30 0.65
N MET A 95 -15.33 14.30 -0.66
CA MET A 95 -15.80 15.33 -1.59
C MET A 95 -17.33 15.32 -1.76
N ARG A 96 -17.97 14.14 -1.80
CA ARG A 96 -19.44 14.02 -1.90
C ARG A 96 -20.16 14.47 -0.64
N ARG A 97 -19.55 14.31 0.54
CA ARG A 97 -20.16 14.67 1.82
C ARG A 97 -20.03 16.17 2.14
N GLY A 98 -19.77 17.01 1.14
CA GLY A 98 -19.57 18.46 1.21
C GLY A 98 -20.53 19.22 2.15
N LYS A 99 -20.24 19.14 3.44
CA LYS A 99 -20.38 20.20 4.42
C LYS A 99 -18.97 20.56 4.87
N LEU A 100 -18.14 21.00 3.91
CA LEU A 100 -17.25 22.11 4.23
C LEU A 100 -18.22 23.23 4.54
N THR A 101 -18.30 23.65 5.80
CA THR A 101 -19.19 24.72 6.24
C THR A 101 -19.15 25.85 5.23
N LYS A 102 -20.31 26.15 4.63
CA LYS A 102 -20.50 27.38 3.85
C LYS A 102 -20.34 28.51 4.85
N GLY A 103 -19.10 28.99 5.00
CA GLY A 103 -18.86 30.26 5.67
C GLY A 103 -19.59 31.31 4.86
N GLU A 104 -20.56 31.96 5.49
CA GLU A 104 -20.95 33.31 5.11
C GLU A 104 -19.64 34.13 5.01
N ASN A 105 -19.50 34.90 3.92
CA ASN A 105 -18.32 35.66 3.48
C ASN A 105 -17.50 35.00 2.35
N ASN A 106 -18.09 35.06 1.14
CA ASN A 106 -17.48 35.54 -0.10
C ASN A 106 -15.96 35.32 -0.27
N GLY A 107 -15.56 34.07 -0.51
CA GLY A 107 -14.23 33.74 -0.99
C GLY A 107 -13.97 32.25 -0.95
N TRP A 108 -13.96 31.59 -2.11
CA TRP A 108 -13.46 30.22 -2.22
C TRP A 108 -11.94 30.21 -2.01
N THR A 109 -11.48 30.11 -0.77
CA THR A 109 -10.06 29.87 -0.47
C THR A 109 -9.88 28.57 0.30
N GLY A 110 -10.56 27.53 -0.18
CA GLY A 110 -10.19 26.13 0.09
C GLY A 110 -8.88 25.77 -0.63
N HIS A 111 -7.77 26.36 -0.19
CA HIS A 111 -6.43 25.91 -0.57
C HIS A 111 -6.20 24.52 0.03
N MET A 112 -6.53 23.46 -0.70
CA MET A 112 -5.88 22.16 -0.53
C MET A 112 -4.43 22.27 -1.02
N ALA A 113 -3.60 22.97 -0.24
CA ALA A 113 -2.17 23.08 -0.47
C ALA A 113 -1.47 21.80 0.02
N TRP A 114 -1.61 20.70 -0.73
CA TRP A 114 -0.62 19.63 -0.69
C TRP A 114 0.62 20.05 -1.49
N THR A 115 1.29 21.12 -1.06
CA THR A 115 2.62 21.48 -1.56
C THR A 115 3.66 21.23 -0.48
N ARG A 116 4.62 20.40 -0.84
CA ARG A 116 5.74 19.89 -0.04
C ARG A 116 6.58 21.05 0.50
N LYS A 117 6.31 21.54 1.72
CA LYS A 117 7.27 22.40 2.44
C LYS A 117 8.25 21.52 3.20
N SER A 118 9.41 21.27 2.60
CA SER A 118 10.60 20.83 3.33
C SER A 118 11.08 22.00 4.20
N VAL A 119 10.73 21.97 5.49
CA VAL A 119 11.31 22.88 6.48
C VAL A 119 12.74 22.42 6.78
N ARG A 120 13.73 23.19 6.33
CA ARG A 120 15.11 23.13 6.84
C ARG A 120 15.14 23.87 8.18
N TYR A 121 15.54 23.17 9.23
CA TYR A 121 15.84 23.78 10.53
C TYR A 121 17.26 24.36 10.47
N THR A 122 17.40 25.68 10.45
CA THR A 122 18.68 26.35 10.75
C THR A 122 18.46 27.23 11.97
N GLY A 123 18.72 26.69 13.15
CA GLY A 123 18.72 27.45 14.40
C GLY A 123 19.94 28.36 14.45
N ARG A 124 19.72 29.68 14.49
CA ARG A 124 20.76 30.64 14.88
C ARG A 124 20.33 31.30 16.18
N ARG A 125 21.02 30.88 17.24
CA ARG A 125 20.91 31.27 18.65
C ARG A 125 21.38 32.73 18.77
N GLN A 126 20.48 33.66 19.10
CA GLN A 126 20.88 35.02 19.49
C GLN A 126 21.43 34.98 20.92
N ARG A 127 22.58 35.61 21.11
CA ARG A 127 23.11 36.07 22.40
C ARG A 127 22.78 37.54 22.53
#